data_AF-A0A072PC65-F1
#
_entry.id   AF-A0A072PC65-F1
#
_cell.length_a   1.000
_cell.length_b   1.000
_cell.length_c   1.000
_cell.angle_alpha   90.00
_cell.angle_beta   90.00
_cell.angle_gamma   90.00
#
_symmetry.space_group_name_H-M   'P 1'
#
loop_
_entity.id
_entity.type
_entity.pdbx_description
1 polymer ?
#
loop_
_entity_poly.entity_id
_entity_poly.type
_entity_poly.pdbx_seq_one_letter_code
_entity_poly.pdbx_strand_id
1 'polypeptide(L)'
;MDFLPRVTVEPAHGQLHIPYLCPPIVDSKPTEVTKPGDGKHKENGCVTRLPTQDEAAALQHSLYFGLLEAATKPDIDLEREDFLTSSSSGQLVVSASRLPSVLKRWRNIRAKRQSDRQLPSGAEMEAQLSATVVTLKSAMARLPHECLHAFQDGLPAPLPLVILSIQALIETIWDTRILQDQWPFQQVVENPSFYWIESPFIDRLLSDAGWLPDEICHMPKDIRFRYYLSLFSRNQVLHPSSRKLSTLSDKNKAGKDHYSAIHVGLHCQCKLLSSKLPATQDLKDSFFLVSLTGLTGSETLQVHQASVLLREDNIPFVAFSHVRADGLGSSESNSLPTCQISLLQQMSNQLFPTAPQPVPFYVDTLCVPLGGSAKRSALRNLQYVFKFARKVLVLDSGLRHTPVGLPQENLTRIRYSLWAKRLWTVQECAVSRDVSFRFLDRNLSLTDLLASYDQDGEFPLLRMQALKDRNLVGFGEGDYEDLATSLELLSDDIHLAESLRHAIREEDQHNIYSLSQACDKSRLRSILRLGLLAMPSMRYFSEAAESADFETVAKGLLRSYASHRSNGLKRVPTASRNPEELYRRLRTIQALHLVSI
;
A
#
# COMPACT_ATOMS: atom_id res chain seq x y z
N MET A 1 7.44 13.58 -18.99
CA MET A 1 7.14 13.10 -17.61
C MET A 1 8.30 13.36 -16.64
N ASP A 2 9.13 14.35 -16.94
CA ASP A 2 10.38 14.73 -16.27
C ASP A 2 10.18 15.51 -14.97
N PHE A 3 9.04 16.19 -14.82
CA PHE A 3 8.64 16.91 -13.61
C PHE A 3 8.08 16.01 -12.48
N LEU A 4 7.81 14.74 -12.79
CA LEU A 4 7.32 13.76 -11.82
C LEU A 4 8.47 13.15 -11.01
N PRO A 5 8.21 12.64 -9.79
CA PRO A 5 9.24 12.06 -8.95
C PRO A 5 10.01 10.96 -9.68
N ARG A 6 11.32 10.97 -9.48
CA ARG A 6 12.20 9.87 -9.88
C ARG A 6 12.31 8.87 -8.74
N VAL A 7 12.48 7.61 -9.09
CA VAL A 7 12.94 6.60 -8.14
C VAL A 7 14.46 6.61 -8.06
N THR A 8 14.98 6.36 -6.87
CA THR A 8 16.41 6.31 -6.59
C THR A 8 16.97 4.89 -6.72
N VAL A 9 16.11 3.90 -6.64
CA VAL A 9 16.42 2.50 -6.94
C VAL A 9 16.19 2.23 -8.43
N GLU A 10 16.94 1.29 -9.00
CA GLU A 10 16.82 0.88 -10.41
C GLU A 10 15.34 0.69 -10.82
N PRO A 11 14.83 1.50 -11.78
CA PRO A 11 13.42 1.46 -12.17
C PRO A 11 13.11 0.28 -13.09
N ALA A 12 11.85 -0.16 -13.10
CA ALA A 12 11.37 -1.20 -14.02
C ALA A 12 11.47 -0.79 -15.51
N HIS A 13 11.36 0.51 -15.79
CA HIS A 13 11.53 1.09 -17.11
C HIS A 13 12.12 2.50 -17.00
N GLY A 14 12.77 2.97 -18.06
CA GLY A 14 13.29 4.34 -18.12
C GLY A 14 12.19 5.40 -18.00
N GLN A 15 12.59 6.63 -17.67
CA GLN A 15 11.67 7.76 -17.67
C GLN A 15 11.10 7.99 -19.08
N LEU A 16 9.79 8.17 -19.19
CA LEU A 16 9.14 8.34 -20.48
C LEU A 16 9.43 9.73 -21.06
N HIS A 17 10.03 9.73 -22.25
CA HIS A 17 10.26 10.91 -23.08
C HIS A 17 9.07 11.10 -24.01
N ILE A 18 8.43 12.27 -23.94
CA ILE A 18 7.27 12.59 -24.78
C ILE A 18 7.79 13.27 -26.05
N PRO A 19 7.65 12.68 -27.23
CA PRO A 19 8.13 13.31 -28.46
C PRO A 19 7.36 14.62 -28.72
N TYR A 20 8.04 15.63 -29.25
CA TYR A 20 7.37 16.81 -29.79
C TYR A 20 6.91 16.51 -31.21
N LEU A 21 5.61 16.56 -31.44
CA LEU A 21 4.96 16.16 -32.70
C LEU A 21 4.32 17.33 -33.43
N CYS A 22 4.23 18.51 -32.80
CA CYS A 22 3.71 19.70 -33.46
C CYS A 22 4.72 20.20 -34.52
N PRO A 23 4.25 20.76 -35.65
CA PRO A 23 5.16 21.36 -36.63
C PRO A 23 6.00 22.48 -35.99
N PRO A 24 7.27 22.67 -36.41
CA PRO A 24 8.05 23.82 -35.98
C PRO A 24 7.33 25.11 -36.36
N ILE A 25 7.44 26.13 -35.51
CA ILE A 25 6.93 27.48 -35.79
C ILE A 25 7.74 28.04 -36.97
N VAL A 26 7.25 27.79 -38.17
CA VAL A 26 7.66 28.56 -39.34
C VAL A 26 6.67 29.72 -39.42
N ASP A 27 7.17 30.95 -39.29
CA ASP A 27 6.44 32.20 -39.54
C ASP A 27 5.67 32.12 -40.87
N SER A 28 4.48 31.56 -40.82
CA SER A 28 3.61 31.40 -41.95
C SER A 28 2.19 31.49 -41.44
N LYS A 29 1.46 32.45 -42.02
CA LYS A 29 0.09 32.82 -41.69
C LYS A 29 -0.81 31.59 -41.53
N PRO A 30 -1.85 31.65 -40.68
CA PRO A 30 -2.73 30.52 -40.44
C PRO A 30 -3.41 30.09 -41.75
N THR A 31 -2.92 29.02 -42.36
CA THR A 31 -3.67 28.31 -43.40
C THR A 31 -4.77 27.52 -42.71
N GLU A 32 -5.99 27.77 -43.15
CA GLU A 32 -7.21 27.08 -42.75
C GLU A 32 -7.02 25.57 -42.64
N VAL A 33 -7.57 25.00 -41.57
CA VAL A 33 -7.71 23.55 -41.39
C VAL A 33 -8.45 22.98 -42.59
N THR A 34 -7.73 22.38 -43.53
CA THR A 34 -8.34 21.59 -44.59
C THR A 34 -9.05 20.40 -43.96
N LYS A 35 -10.36 20.30 -44.25
CA LYS A 35 -11.20 19.14 -43.94
C LYS A 35 -10.50 17.84 -44.40
N PRO A 36 -10.70 16.71 -43.68
CA PRO A 36 -10.10 15.44 -44.09
C PRO A 36 -10.59 15.08 -45.49
N GLY A 37 -9.65 14.96 -46.43
CA GLY A 37 -9.93 14.59 -47.81
C GLY A 37 -10.33 13.13 -47.93
N ASP A 38 -11.41 12.90 -48.69
CA ASP A 38 -11.84 11.61 -49.21
C ASP A 38 -10.77 10.99 -50.13
N GLY A 39 -9.75 10.38 -49.54
CA GLY A 39 -8.80 9.52 -50.23
C GLY A 39 -9.34 8.10 -50.38
N LYS A 40 -10.23 7.86 -51.33
CA LYS A 40 -10.64 6.50 -51.71
C LYS A 40 -9.48 5.77 -52.39
N HIS A 41 -8.78 4.92 -51.64
CA HIS A 41 -8.13 3.74 -52.20
C HIS A 41 -8.86 2.50 -51.66
N LYS A 42 -9.70 1.91 -52.51
CA LYS A 42 -10.15 0.52 -52.36
C LYS A 42 -9.05 -0.36 -52.93
N GLU A 43 -8.43 -1.17 -52.09
CA GLU A 43 -8.01 -2.51 -52.48
C GLU A 43 -7.88 -3.42 -51.25
N ASN A 44 -8.28 -4.66 -51.45
CA ASN A 44 -8.66 -5.66 -50.45
C ASN A 44 -7.57 -6.01 -49.44
N GLY A 45 -7.91 -5.99 -48.15
CA GLY A 45 -7.10 -6.54 -47.06
C GLY A 45 -7.35 -5.81 -45.75
N CYS A 46 -7.79 -6.53 -44.72
CA CYS A 46 -7.95 -5.99 -43.37
C CYS A 46 -6.57 -5.58 -42.82
N VAL A 47 -6.18 -4.32 -43.01
CA VAL A 47 -5.06 -3.69 -42.31
C VAL A 47 -5.68 -2.70 -41.34
N THR A 48 -5.75 -3.06 -40.07
CA THR A 48 -5.98 -2.11 -38.99
C THR A 48 -4.82 -1.11 -38.99
N ARG A 49 -5.02 0.03 -39.67
CA ARG A 49 -4.05 1.14 -39.68
C ARG A 49 -3.96 1.66 -38.24
N LEU A 50 -2.79 1.52 -37.61
CA LEU A 50 -2.52 2.19 -36.35
C LEU A 50 -2.77 3.71 -36.55
N PRO A 51 -3.52 4.38 -35.67
CA PRO A 51 -3.77 5.81 -35.71
C PRO A 51 -2.44 6.57 -35.74
N THR A 52 -2.44 7.64 -36.53
CA THR A 52 -1.22 8.25 -37.05
C THR A 52 -0.54 9.16 -36.04
N GLN A 53 0.73 9.46 -36.32
CA GLN A 53 1.49 10.53 -35.66
C GLN A 53 0.74 11.87 -35.71
N ASP A 54 -0.13 12.08 -36.71
CA ASP A 54 -0.94 13.30 -36.87
C ASP A 54 -2.01 13.44 -35.79
N GLU A 55 -2.66 12.36 -35.37
CA GLU A 55 -3.65 12.41 -34.30
C GLU A 55 -2.99 12.74 -32.96
N ALA A 56 -1.83 12.12 -32.70
CA ALA A 56 -1.01 12.43 -31.54
C ALA A 56 -0.55 13.90 -31.55
N ALA A 57 -0.14 14.42 -32.71
CA ALA A 57 0.21 15.84 -32.87
C ALA A 57 -0.98 16.77 -32.62
N ALA A 58 -2.17 16.44 -33.15
CA ALA A 58 -3.37 17.23 -32.96
C ALA A 58 -3.79 17.29 -31.49
N LEU A 59 -3.75 16.16 -30.77
CA LEU A 59 -4.03 16.11 -29.33
C LEU A 59 -2.97 16.87 -28.52
N GLN A 60 -1.69 16.71 -28.84
CA GLN A 60 -0.62 17.43 -28.15
C GLN A 60 -0.77 18.96 -28.34
N HIS A 61 -1.06 19.41 -29.55
CA HIS A 61 -1.29 20.81 -29.83
C HIS A 61 -2.51 21.37 -29.07
N SER A 62 -3.68 20.75 -29.28
CA SER A 62 -4.95 21.29 -28.81
C SER A 62 -5.17 21.12 -27.31
N LEU A 63 -4.75 19.98 -26.74
CA LEU A 63 -5.05 19.65 -25.34
C LEU A 63 -3.86 19.88 -24.42
N TYR A 64 -2.63 19.50 -24.80
CA TYR A 64 -1.48 19.71 -23.90
C TYR A 64 -1.09 21.19 -23.86
N PHE A 65 -0.71 21.75 -25.00
CA PHE A 65 -0.31 23.15 -25.08
C PHE A 65 -1.51 24.10 -24.92
N GLY A 66 -2.66 23.76 -25.50
CA GLY A 66 -3.88 24.55 -25.31
C GLY A 66 -4.34 24.63 -23.85
N LEU A 67 -4.22 23.56 -23.06
CA LEU A 67 -4.53 23.60 -21.63
C LEU A 67 -3.49 24.41 -20.85
N LEU A 68 -2.19 24.26 -21.13
CA LEU A 68 -1.15 25.05 -20.50
C LEU A 68 -1.38 26.55 -20.70
N GLU A 69 -1.60 26.95 -21.95
CA GLU A 69 -1.84 28.34 -22.33
C GLU A 69 -3.11 28.90 -21.66
N ALA A 70 -4.22 28.15 -21.73
CA ALA A 70 -5.47 28.55 -21.09
C ALA A 70 -5.36 28.62 -19.55
N ALA A 71 -4.55 27.76 -18.95
CA ALA A 71 -4.39 27.73 -17.50
C ALA A 71 -3.56 28.90 -16.97
N THR A 72 -2.58 29.37 -17.74
CA THR A 72 -1.65 30.40 -17.29
C THR A 72 -1.95 31.80 -17.79
N LYS A 73 -2.65 31.97 -18.92
CA LYS A 73 -3.04 33.28 -19.41
C LYS A 73 -4.22 33.87 -18.61
N PRO A 74 -4.32 35.21 -18.50
CA PRO A 74 -3.35 36.22 -18.96
C PRO A 74 -2.19 36.45 -17.97
N ASP A 75 -2.10 35.67 -16.89
CA ASP A 75 -1.20 35.93 -15.77
C ASP A 75 0.28 35.68 -16.09
N ILE A 76 0.54 34.66 -16.92
CA ILE A 76 1.87 34.28 -17.39
C ILE A 76 1.76 33.97 -18.89
N ASP A 77 2.53 34.69 -19.68
CA ASP A 77 2.75 34.35 -21.09
C ASP A 77 3.81 33.25 -21.15
N LEU A 78 3.45 32.14 -21.78
CA LEU A 78 4.31 30.96 -21.95
C LEU A 78 4.52 30.73 -23.43
N GLU A 79 5.78 30.53 -23.82
CA GLU A 79 6.12 30.09 -25.16
C GLU A 79 6.19 28.56 -25.20
N ARG A 80 5.96 27.94 -26.35
CA ARG A 80 6.00 26.47 -26.45
C ARG A 80 7.39 25.95 -26.18
N GLU A 81 8.38 26.72 -26.64
CA GLU A 81 9.81 26.54 -26.50
C GLU A 81 10.24 26.41 -25.04
N ASP A 82 9.50 27.05 -24.11
CA ASP A 82 9.74 26.92 -22.67
C ASP A 82 9.59 25.47 -22.16
N PHE A 83 8.86 24.63 -22.91
CA PHE A 83 8.56 23.24 -22.59
C PHE A 83 9.21 22.26 -23.56
N LEU A 84 10.23 22.66 -24.32
CA LEU A 84 10.96 21.79 -25.24
C LEU A 84 12.40 21.58 -24.78
N THR A 85 12.92 20.38 -25.00
CA THR A 85 14.34 20.07 -24.85
C THR A 85 14.77 19.07 -25.91
N SER A 86 16.09 18.88 -26.07
CA SER A 86 16.65 17.86 -26.96
C SER A 86 16.96 16.59 -26.18
N SER A 87 16.56 15.44 -26.71
CA SER A 87 16.99 14.14 -26.19
C SER A 87 18.49 13.92 -26.44
N SER A 88 19.07 12.88 -25.84
CA SER A 88 20.44 12.43 -26.12
C SER A 88 20.66 12.05 -27.59
N SER A 89 19.59 11.70 -28.31
CA SER A 89 19.59 11.42 -29.75
C SER A 89 19.36 12.66 -30.63
N GLY A 90 19.24 13.86 -30.03
CA GLY A 90 19.01 15.12 -30.75
C GLY A 90 17.55 15.33 -31.21
N GLN A 91 16.60 14.48 -30.78
CA GLN A 91 15.18 14.67 -31.07
C GLN A 91 14.54 15.66 -30.10
N LEU A 92 13.64 16.50 -30.61
CA LEU A 92 12.87 17.40 -29.75
C LEU A 92 11.84 16.61 -28.94
N VAL A 93 11.85 16.84 -27.63
CA VAL A 93 10.93 16.21 -26.66
C VAL A 93 10.30 17.27 -25.77
N VAL A 94 9.07 17.00 -25.33
CA VAL A 94 8.36 17.85 -24.37
C VAL A 94 8.96 17.64 -22.96
N SER A 95 9.40 18.73 -22.36
CA SER A 95 9.98 18.84 -21.03
C SER A 95 9.09 19.73 -20.16
N ALA A 96 8.48 19.13 -19.15
CA ALA A 96 7.66 19.82 -18.16
C ALA A 96 8.44 20.19 -16.89
N SER A 97 9.76 20.05 -16.88
CA SER A 97 10.63 20.43 -15.74
C SER A 97 10.37 21.85 -15.18
N ARG A 98 9.94 22.81 -16.01
CA ARG A 98 9.60 24.18 -15.58
C ARG A 98 8.19 24.31 -15.00
N LEU A 99 7.30 23.35 -15.25
CA LEU A 99 5.89 23.37 -14.85
C LEU A 99 5.68 23.67 -13.35
N PRO A 100 6.41 23.05 -12.40
CA PRO A 100 6.22 23.35 -10.97
C PRO A 100 6.50 24.82 -10.62
N SER A 101 7.55 25.40 -11.23
CA SER A 101 7.92 26.80 -11.00
C SER A 101 6.88 27.77 -11.59
N VAL A 102 6.35 27.46 -12.76
CA VAL A 102 5.29 28.22 -13.44
C VAL A 102 4.01 28.19 -12.60
N LEU A 103 3.58 27.01 -12.15
CA LEU A 103 2.38 26.85 -11.31
C LEU A 103 2.53 27.55 -9.96
N LYS A 104 3.71 27.51 -9.34
CA LYS A 104 4.01 28.26 -8.11
C LYS A 104 3.91 29.78 -8.33
N ARG A 105 4.46 30.28 -9.44
CA ARG A 105 4.37 31.70 -9.81
C ARG A 105 2.93 32.12 -10.07
N TRP A 106 2.21 31.33 -10.85
CA TRP A 106 0.79 31.54 -11.16
C TRP A 106 -0.05 31.63 -9.89
N ARG A 107 0.16 30.69 -8.95
CA ARG A 107 -0.47 30.69 -7.63
C ARG A 107 -0.23 31.98 -6.86
N ASN A 108 1.01 32.45 -6.81
CA ASN A 108 1.35 33.66 -6.07
C ASN A 108 0.73 34.92 -6.68
N ILE A 109 0.61 34.98 -8.02
CA ILE A 109 -0.04 36.11 -8.71
C ILE A 109 -1.54 36.12 -8.37
N ARG A 110 -2.22 34.97 -8.44
CA ARG A 110 -3.66 34.90 -8.16
C ARG A 110 -3.99 35.16 -6.69
N ALA A 111 -3.21 34.62 -5.75
CA ALA A 111 -3.39 34.88 -4.32
C ALA A 111 -3.35 36.39 -4.00
N LYS A 112 -2.45 37.15 -4.66
CA LYS A 112 -2.35 38.62 -4.51
C LYS A 112 -3.52 39.37 -5.14
N ARG A 113 -4.08 38.88 -6.25
CA ARG A 113 -5.20 39.54 -6.93
C ARG A 113 -6.57 39.19 -6.33
N GLN A 114 -6.68 38.05 -5.64
CA GLN A 114 -7.90 37.65 -4.92
C GLN A 114 -8.17 38.56 -3.72
N SER A 115 -7.12 39.06 -3.05
CA SER A 115 -7.27 40.13 -2.04
C SER A 115 -7.77 41.45 -2.64
N ASP A 116 -7.57 41.67 -3.95
CA ASP A 116 -7.92 42.92 -4.66
C ASP A 116 -9.31 42.87 -5.36
N ARG A 117 -10.11 41.80 -5.17
CA ARG A 117 -11.49 41.61 -5.72
C ARG A 117 -11.63 41.75 -7.26
N GLN A 118 -10.56 41.60 -8.04
CA GLN A 118 -10.56 41.79 -9.51
C GLN A 118 -10.19 40.53 -10.32
N LEU A 119 -10.70 39.34 -9.99
CA LEU A 119 -10.42 38.13 -10.78
C LEU A 119 -11.67 37.37 -11.23
N PRO A 120 -11.64 36.77 -12.45
CA PRO A 120 -12.60 35.75 -12.85
C PRO A 120 -12.49 34.51 -11.96
N SER A 121 -13.63 33.83 -11.75
CA SER A 121 -13.77 32.79 -10.72
C SER A 121 -13.02 31.50 -11.10
N GLY A 122 -12.72 30.66 -10.10
CA GLY A 122 -12.20 29.30 -10.33
C GLY A 122 -13.04 28.44 -11.29
N ALA A 123 -14.27 28.86 -11.62
CA ALA A 123 -15.15 28.20 -12.57
C ALA A 123 -14.64 28.22 -14.02
N GLU A 124 -13.90 29.24 -14.46
CA GLU A 124 -13.37 29.27 -15.85
C GLU A 124 -12.31 28.18 -16.07
N MET A 125 -11.39 28.03 -15.11
CA MET A 125 -10.39 26.95 -15.13
C MET A 125 -11.07 25.58 -15.05
N GLU A 126 -12.08 25.44 -14.22
CA GLU A 126 -12.86 24.21 -14.07
C GLU A 126 -13.58 23.85 -15.37
N ALA A 127 -14.18 24.83 -16.05
CA ALA A 127 -14.80 24.64 -17.35
C ALA A 127 -13.77 24.18 -18.38
N GLN A 128 -12.57 24.77 -18.41
CA GLN A 128 -11.51 24.40 -19.33
C GLN A 128 -10.95 23.00 -19.06
N LEU A 129 -10.72 22.64 -17.79
CA LEU A 129 -10.32 21.29 -17.40
C LEU A 129 -11.38 20.28 -17.82
N SER A 130 -12.66 20.59 -17.55
CA SER A 130 -13.79 19.74 -17.92
C SER A 130 -13.90 19.55 -19.43
N ALA A 131 -13.76 20.63 -20.22
CA ALA A 131 -13.78 20.57 -21.68
C ALA A 131 -12.61 19.74 -22.23
N THR A 132 -11.41 19.89 -21.66
CA THR A 132 -10.23 19.11 -22.03
C THR A 132 -10.46 17.62 -21.76
N VAL A 133 -11.01 17.28 -20.59
CA VAL A 133 -11.32 15.90 -20.19
C VAL A 133 -12.38 15.28 -21.10
N VAL A 134 -13.45 16.01 -21.42
CA VAL A 134 -14.49 15.54 -22.35
C VAL A 134 -13.92 15.30 -23.74
N THR A 135 -13.08 16.21 -24.23
CA THR A 135 -12.44 16.11 -25.54
C THR A 135 -11.50 14.92 -25.60
N LEU A 136 -10.68 14.72 -24.56
CA LEU A 136 -9.76 13.59 -24.46
C LEU A 136 -10.51 12.25 -24.39
N LYS A 137 -11.54 12.13 -23.53
CA LYS A 137 -12.40 10.93 -23.46
C LYS A 137 -13.03 10.60 -24.81
N SER A 138 -13.54 11.63 -25.50
CA SER A 138 -14.16 11.48 -26.82
C SER A 138 -13.14 11.03 -27.87
N ALA A 139 -11.91 11.54 -27.83
CA ALA A 139 -10.83 11.10 -28.70
C ALA A 139 -10.47 9.63 -28.44
N MET A 140 -10.24 9.27 -27.18
CA MET A 140 -9.92 7.88 -26.77
C MET A 140 -11.00 6.89 -27.18
N ALA A 141 -12.28 7.25 -27.05
CA ALA A 141 -13.40 6.37 -27.42
C ALA A 141 -13.50 6.08 -28.93
N ARG A 142 -12.89 6.92 -29.79
CA ARG A 142 -12.84 6.71 -31.25
C ARG A 142 -11.63 5.89 -31.70
N LEU A 143 -10.64 5.70 -30.82
CA LEU A 143 -9.41 4.98 -31.14
C LEU A 143 -9.57 3.48 -30.88
N PRO A 144 -9.00 2.60 -31.72
CA PRO A 144 -8.92 1.17 -31.41
C PRO A 144 -8.15 0.95 -30.09
N HIS A 145 -8.63 0.05 -29.24
CA HIS A 145 -8.09 -0.16 -27.89
C HIS A 145 -6.58 -0.51 -27.89
N GLU A 146 -6.13 -1.29 -28.88
CA GLU A 146 -4.74 -1.66 -29.11
C GLU A 146 -3.80 -0.47 -29.29
N CYS A 147 -4.31 0.66 -29.78
CA CYS A 147 -3.53 1.86 -30.03
C CYS A 147 -3.25 2.64 -28.74
N LEU A 148 -4.14 2.51 -27.75
CA LEU A 148 -4.05 3.19 -26.45
C LEU A 148 -2.97 2.59 -25.55
N HIS A 149 -2.30 1.51 -25.96
CA HIS A 149 -1.20 0.90 -25.23
C HIS A 149 -0.12 0.34 -26.17
N ALA A 150 -0.04 0.86 -27.40
CA ALA A 150 0.85 0.35 -28.44
C ALA A 150 2.33 0.63 -28.15
N PHE A 151 3.18 -0.31 -28.55
CA PHE A 151 4.63 -0.18 -28.62
C PHE A 151 5.08 -0.33 -30.08
N GLN A 152 6.07 0.44 -30.50
CA GLN A 152 6.74 0.42 -31.80
C GLN A 152 8.23 0.16 -31.56
N ASP A 153 8.77 -0.91 -32.16
CA ASP A 153 10.19 -1.30 -32.03
C ASP A 153 10.68 -1.44 -30.58
N GLY A 154 9.79 -1.94 -29.69
CA GLY A 154 10.09 -2.09 -28.26
C GLY A 154 10.01 -0.80 -27.43
N LEU A 155 9.68 0.33 -28.06
CA LEU A 155 9.45 1.62 -27.40
C LEU A 155 7.97 1.99 -27.41
N PRO A 156 7.46 2.74 -26.43
CA PRO A 156 6.08 3.21 -26.46
C PRO A 156 5.78 4.06 -27.71
N ALA A 157 4.64 3.82 -28.35
CA ALA A 157 4.21 4.61 -29.50
C ALA A 157 3.91 6.08 -29.08
N PRO A 158 4.00 7.07 -30.00
CA PRO A 158 3.80 8.48 -29.66
C PRO A 158 2.41 8.82 -29.10
N LEU A 159 1.35 8.20 -29.62
CA LEU A 159 -0.04 8.46 -29.22
C LEU A 159 -0.32 8.19 -27.72
N PRO A 160 -0.06 6.98 -27.17
CA PRO A 160 -0.29 6.71 -25.75
C PRO A 160 0.59 7.58 -24.83
N LEU A 161 1.81 7.95 -25.27
CA LEU A 161 2.67 8.89 -24.56
C LEU A 161 2.04 10.28 -24.45
N VAL A 162 1.52 10.81 -25.56
CA VAL A 162 0.83 12.11 -25.58
C VAL A 162 -0.40 12.08 -24.68
N ILE A 163 -1.26 11.05 -24.79
CA ILE A 163 -2.46 10.90 -23.96
C ILE A 163 -2.08 10.91 -22.47
N LEU A 164 -1.09 10.10 -22.08
CA LEU A 164 -0.59 10.05 -20.71
C LEU A 164 -0.08 11.42 -20.23
N SER A 165 0.65 12.15 -21.07
CA SER A 165 1.17 13.47 -20.72
C SER A 165 0.06 14.50 -20.47
N ILE A 166 -1.05 14.43 -21.23
CA ILE A 166 -2.23 15.29 -21.03
C ILE A 166 -2.95 14.91 -19.74
N GLN A 167 -3.15 13.62 -19.48
CA GLN A 167 -3.75 13.13 -18.23
C GLN A 167 -2.96 13.61 -17.00
N ALA A 168 -1.64 13.48 -17.03
CA ALA A 168 -0.77 13.96 -15.96
C ALA A 168 -0.81 15.49 -15.78
N LEU A 169 -0.95 16.24 -16.87
CA LEU A 169 -1.08 17.70 -16.83
C LEU A 169 -2.40 18.14 -16.19
N ILE A 170 -3.53 17.51 -16.58
CA ILE A 170 -4.85 17.77 -16.01
C ILE A 170 -4.82 17.59 -14.49
N GLU A 171 -4.31 16.46 -14.00
CA GLU A 171 -4.19 16.20 -12.55
C GLU A 171 -3.28 17.22 -11.85
N THR A 172 -2.20 17.65 -12.52
CA THR A 172 -1.25 18.61 -11.94
C THR A 172 -1.85 20.00 -11.77
N ILE A 173 -2.60 20.48 -12.77
CA ILE A 173 -3.28 21.78 -12.69
C ILE A 173 -4.40 21.71 -11.63
N TRP A 174 -5.16 20.62 -11.60
CA TRP A 174 -6.23 20.42 -10.61
C TRP A 174 -5.71 20.47 -9.17
N ASP A 175 -4.67 19.70 -8.85
CA ASP A 175 -4.12 19.67 -7.48
C ASP A 175 -3.52 21.02 -7.06
N THR A 176 -2.95 21.77 -8.01
CA THR A 176 -2.42 23.12 -7.74
C THR A 176 -3.52 24.10 -7.30
N ARG A 177 -4.76 23.90 -7.77
CA ARG A 177 -5.94 24.69 -7.34
C ARG A 177 -6.38 24.31 -5.92
N ILE A 178 -6.43 23.03 -5.58
CA ILE A 178 -6.83 22.59 -4.22
C ILE A 178 -5.96 23.27 -3.15
N LEU A 179 -4.66 23.41 -3.42
CA LEU A 179 -3.72 24.09 -2.52
C LEU A 179 -3.92 25.62 -2.43
N GLN A 180 -4.68 26.25 -3.33
CA GLN A 180 -5.06 27.68 -3.26
C GLN A 180 -6.29 27.92 -2.39
N ASP A 181 -7.30 27.06 -2.51
CA ASP A 181 -8.62 27.27 -1.90
C ASP A 181 -8.64 26.98 -0.37
N GLN A 182 -7.48 26.70 0.26
CA GLN A 182 -7.35 26.32 1.67
C GLN A 182 -8.42 25.30 2.11
N TRP A 183 -8.76 24.36 1.22
CA TRP A 183 -9.69 23.29 1.58
C TRP A 183 -9.06 22.54 2.76
N PRO A 184 -9.79 22.34 3.88
CA PRO A 184 -9.24 21.60 4.99
C PRO A 184 -8.70 20.28 4.48
N PHE A 185 -7.38 20.06 4.64
CA PHE A 185 -6.62 18.87 4.23
C PHE A 185 -7.20 17.54 4.78
N GLN A 186 -8.27 17.62 5.58
CA GLN A 186 -9.00 16.51 6.18
C GLN A 186 -9.99 15.82 5.26
N GLN A 187 -10.41 16.43 4.14
CA GLN A 187 -11.20 15.66 3.16
C GLN A 187 -10.25 14.83 2.30
N VAL A 188 -10.22 13.54 2.59
CA VAL A 188 -9.76 12.48 1.68
C VAL A 188 -10.43 12.77 0.35
N VAL A 189 -9.69 13.35 -0.60
CA VAL A 189 -10.27 13.61 -1.90
C VAL A 189 -10.68 12.25 -2.46
N GLU A 190 -11.97 12.11 -2.73
CA GLU A 190 -12.56 10.84 -3.14
C GLU A 190 -11.74 10.23 -4.29
N ASN A 191 -11.57 8.92 -4.23
CA ASN A 191 -11.12 8.13 -5.36
C ASN A 191 -12.37 7.70 -6.14
N PRO A 192 -12.51 8.04 -7.43
CA PRO A 192 -11.54 8.71 -8.28
C PRO A 192 -11.59 10.24 -8.22
N SER A 193 -10.46 10.88 -8.58
CA SER A 193 -10.43 12.31 -8.94
C SER A 193 -11.59 12.64 -9.89
N PHE A 194 -12.22 13.80 -9.72
CA PHE A 194 -13.33 14.27 -10.57
C PHE A 194 -12.98 14.19 -12.08
N TYR A 195 -11.69 14.31 -12.42
CA TYR A 195 -11.17 14.25 -13.79
C TYR A 195 -10.47 12.94 -14.15
N TRP A 196 -10.70 11.85 -13.42
CA TRP A 196 -10.14 10.55 -13.77
C TRP A 196 -10.54 10.10 -15.18
N ILE A 197 -9.55 9.55 -15.88
CA ILE A 197 -9.65 8.94 -17.20
C ILE A 197 -8.85 7.65 -17.14
N GLU A 198 -9.48 6.52 -17.52
CA GLU A 198 -8.80 5.24 -17.62
C GLU A 198 -7.62 5.32 -18.60
N SER A 199 -6.53 4.62 -18.30
CA SER A 199 -5.31 4.66 -19.10
C SER A 199 -4.79 3.25 -19.35
N PRO A 200 -5.19 2.61 -20.47
CA PRO A 200 -4.72 1.26 -20.82
C PRO A 200 -3.19 1.17 -20.90
N PHE A 201 -2.54 2.26 -21.31
CA PHE A 201 -1.08 2.33 -21.35
C PHE A 201 -0.44 2.23 -19.97
N ILE A 202 -0.99 2.92 -18.96
CA ILE A 202 -0.46 2.86 -17.59
C ILE A 202 -0.68 1.49 -16.97
N ASP A 203 -1.85 0.89 -17.18
CA ASP A 203 -2.14 -0.46 -16.70
C ASP A 203 -1.20 -1.48 -17.37
N ARG A 204 -0.84 -1.25 -18.65
CA ARG A 204 0.19 -2.03 -19.34
C ARG A 204 1.57 -1.85 -18.70
N LEU A 205 2.01 -0.62 -18.42
CA LEU A 205 3.29 -0.35 -17.75
C LEU A 205 3.36 -0.99 -16.36
N LEU A 206 2.28 -0.91 -15.58
CA LEU A 206 2.17 -1.60 -14.29
C LEU A 206 2.28 -3.12 -14.46
N SER A 207 1.56 -3.69 -15.43
CA SER A 207 1.64 -5.13 -15.70
C SER A 207 3.05 -5.57 -16.11
N ASP A 208 3.73 -4.80 -16.97
CA ASP A 208 5.11 -5.08 -17.41
C ASP A 208 6.11 -4.96 -16.24
N ALA A 209 5.86 -4.06 -15.29
CA ALA A 209 6.64 -3.94 -14.05
C ALA A 209 6.39 -5.07 -13.03
N GLY A 210 5.41 -5.96 -13.29
CA GLY A 210 5.11 -7.14 -12.47
C GLY A 210 3.96 -6.97 -11.48
N TRP A 211 3.16 -5.91 -11.61
CA TRP A 211 1.91 -5.75 -10.86
C TRP A 211 0.81 -6.65 -11.43
N LEU A 212 -0.07 -7.14 -10.56
CA LEU A 212 -1.12 -8.07 -10.98
C LEU A 212 -2.42 -7.34 -11.30
N PRO A 213 -3.27 -7.91 -12.18
CA PRO A 213 -4.53 -7.26 -12.58
C PRO A 213 -5.43 -6.86 -11.41
N ASP A 214 -5.56 -7.73 -10.40
CA ASP A 214 -6.36 -7.45 -9.21
C ASP A 214 -5.78 -6.28 -8.39
N GLU A 215 -4.45 -6.19 -8.28
CA GLU A 215 -3.79 -5.08 -7.58
C GLU A 215 -3.98 -3.77 -8.34
N ILE A 216 -3.82 -3.79 -9.66
CA ILE A 216 -4.01 -2.62 -10.54
C ILE A 216 -5.46 -2.12 -10.44
N CYS A 217 -6.44 -3.03 -10.32
CA CYS A 217 -7.84 -2.67 -10.18
C CYS A 217 -8.09 -1.82 -8.90
N HIS A 218 -7.53 -2.25 -7.77
CA HIS A 218 -7.72 -1.63 -6.45
C HIS A 218 -6.77 -0.46 -6.16
N MET A 219 -5.71 -0.27 -6.96
CA MET A 219 -4.82 0.89 -6.83
C MET A 219 -5.57 2.22 -6.99
N PRO A 220 -5.11 3.29 -6.30
CA PRO A 220 -5.60 4.64 -6.52
C PRO A 220 -5.66 4.99 -8.00
N LYS A 221 -6.74 5.67 -8.40
CA LYS A 221 -6.98 6.10 -9.77
C LYS A 221 -6.31 7.45 -10.03
N ASP A 222 -5.09 7.66 -9.55
CA ASP A 222 -4.31 8.87 -9.84
C ASP A 222 -3.26 8.48 -10.89
N ILE A 223 -3.33 9.06 -12.09
CA ILE A 223 -2.46 8.74 -13.23
C ILE A 223 -0.99 8.98 -12.89
N ARG A 224 -0.67 10.11 -12.27
CA ARG A 224 0.72 10.40 -11.86
C ARG A 224 1.24 9.41 -10.84
N PHE A 225 0.38 8.97 -9.91
CA PHE A 225 0.77 8.00 -8.90
C PHE A 225 0.92 6.59 -9.47
N ARG A 226 0.00 6.16 -10.36
CA ARG A 226 0.12 4.89 -11.09
C ARG A 226 1.36 4.84 -11.97
N TYR A 227 1.69 5.94 -12.66
CA TYR A 227 2.96 6.07 -13.37
C TYR A 227 4.16 5.94 -12.43
N TYR A 228 4.11 6.56 -11.24
CA TYR A 228 5.18 6.41 -10.26
C TYR A 228 5.33 4.95 -9.79
N LEU A 229 4.21 4.27 -9.52
CA LEU A 229 4.21 2.84 -9.17
C LEU A 229 4.69 1.92 -10.30
N SER A 230 4.51 2.29 -11.57
CA SER A 230 5.03 1.50 -12.70
C SER A 230 6.56 1.51 -12.78
N LEU A 231 7.23 2.46 -12.10
CA LEU A 231 8.68 2.44 -11.95
C LEU A 231 9.16 1.38 -10.95
N PHE A 232 8.28 0.83 -10.11
CA PHE A 232 8.68 -0.15 -9.09
C PHE A 232 8.71 -1.56 -9.69
N SER A 233 9.90 -2.10 -9.91
CA SER A 233 10.05 -3.48 -10.39
C SER A 233 9.63 -4.50 -9.32
N ARG A 234 8.70 -5.39 -9.68
CA ARG A 234 8.27 -6.54 -8.87
C ARG A 234 8.71 -7.89 -9.47
N ASN A 235 9.25 -7.87 -10.68
CA ASN A 235 9.64 -9.06 -11.43
C ASN A 235 10.80 -9.85 -10.79
N GLN A 236 11.67 -9.19 -10.03
CA GLN A 236 12.78 -9.83 -9.30
C GLN A 236 12.32 -10.63 -8.06
N VAL A 237 11.06 -10.47 -7.63
CA VAL A 237 10.55 -10.95 -6.34
C VAL A 237 9.78 -12.28 -6.46
N LEU A 238 9.32 -12.61 -7.67
CA LEU A 238 8.35 -13.69 -7.88
C LEU A 238 9.05 -15.01 -8.20
N HIS A 239 9.34 -15.78 -7.15
CA HIS A 239 9.48 -17.23 -7.29
C HIS A 239 8.20 -17.79 -7.97
N PRO A 240 8.28 -18.80 -8.87
CA PRO A 240 7.12 -19.30 -9.62
C PRO A 240 5.91 -19.70 -8.74
N SER A 241 6.15 -20.09 -7.49
CA SER A 241 5.14 -20.39 -6.47
C SER A 241 4.40 -19.16 -5.94
N SER A 242 5.06 -18.00 -5.86
CA SER A 242 4.46 -16.74 -5.38
C SER A 242 3.48 -16.13 -6.38
N ARG A 243 3.64 -16.42 -7.68
CA ARG A 243 2.71 -16.03 -8.75
C ARG A 243 1.33 -16.68 -8.65
N LYS A 244 1.23 -17.88 -8.06
CA LYS A 244 -0.06 -18.59 -7.89
C LYS A 244 -0.88 -18.11 -6.71
N LEU A 245 -0.26 -17.46 -5.71
CA LEU A 245 -0.96 -17.01 -4.51
C LEU A 245 -1.57 -15.62 -4.70
N SER A 246 -1.07 -14.86 -5.66
CA SER A 246 -1.41 -13.47 -5.88
C SER A 246 -2.60 -13.28 -6.84
N THR A 247 -3.11 -14.38 -7.41
CA THR A 247 -4.43 -14.47 -8.03
C THR A 247 -5.56 -14.68 -7.02
N LEU A 248 -5.27 -14.72 -5.72
CA LEU A 248 -6.29 -14.92 -4.68
C LEU A 248 -6.85 -13.58 -4.20
N SER A 249 -7.65 -12.98 -5.09
CA SER A 249 -8.92 -12.32 -4.74
C SER A 249 -9.94 -13.33 -4.15
N ASP A 250 -9.50 -14.52 -3.74
CA ASP A 250 -10.31 -15.49 -3.01
C ASP A 250 -10.45 -15.02 -1.56
N LYS A 251 -11.42 -14.11 -1.40
CA LYS A 251 -12.40 -14.14 -0.32
C LYS A 251 -12.31 -15.43 0.51
N ASN A 252 -11.70 -15.37 1.70
CA ASN A 252 -11.98 -16.25 2.84
C ASN A 252 -12.22 -17.75 2.57
N LYS A 253 -11.60 -18.36 1.56
CA LYS A 253 -11.74 -19.80 1.38
C LYS A 253 -10.72 -20.48 2.27
N ALA A 254 -11.26 -21.17 3.28
CA ALA A 254 -10.56 -22.09 4.15
C ALA A 254 -10.03 -23.33 3.39
N GLY A 255 -9.29 -23.12 2.30
CA GLY A 255 -8.39 -24.13 1.73
C GLY A 255 -7.11 -24.15 2.54
N LYS A 256 -6.60 -25.34 2.87
CA LYS A 256 -5.30 -25.47 3.54
C LYS A 256 -4.20 -25.02 2.58
N ASP A 257 -3.73 -23.78 2.73
CA ASP A 257 -2.52 -23.32 2.07
C ASP A 257 -1.35 -24.25 2.46
N HIS A 258 -0.75 -24.89 1.46
CA HIS A 258 0.45 -25.70 1.65
C HIS A 258 1.67 -24.80 1.49
N TYR A 259 2.33 -24.49 2.61
CA TYR A 259 3.55 -23.71 2.67
C TYR A 259 4.76 -24.64 2.71
N SER A 260 5.73 -24.38 1.85
CA SER A 260 7.03 -25.04 1.85
C SER A 260 8.12 -24.03 2.16
N ALA A 261 9.01 -24.39 3.07
CA ALA A 261 10.15 -23.55 3.40
C ALA A 261 11.16 -23.56 2.25
N ILE A 262 11.77 -22.40 1.96
CA ILE A 262 12.72 -22.22 0.87
C ILE A 262 14.09 -21.93 1.49
N HIS A 263 15.15 -22.48 0.90
CA HIS A 263 16.52 -22.17 1.31
C HIS A 263 16.91 -20.72 0.98
N VAL A 264 17.90 -20.19 1.69
CA VAL A 264 18.43 -18.83 1.41
C VAL A 264 19.13 -18.80 0.04
N GLY A 265 19.94 -19.81 -0.25
CA GLY A 265 20.63 -19.95 -1.53
C GLY A 265 19.95 -20.95 -2.45
N LEU A 266 19.90 -20.64 -3.75
CA LEU A 266 19.27 -21.47 -4.79
C LEU A 266 19.79 -22.91 -4.83
N HIS A 267 21.05 -23.12 -4.43
CA HIS A 267 21.73 -24.42 -4.45
C HIS A 267 22.00 -25.01 -3.06
N CYS A 268 21.43 -24.40 -2.00
CA CYS A 268 21.60 -24.91 -0.65
C CYS A 268 20.65 -26.10 -0.41
N GLN A 269 21.16 -27.16 0.22
CA GLN A 269 20.42 -28.38 0.58
C GLN A 269 20.62 -28.74 2.06
N CYS A 270 20.79 -27.74 2.94
CA CYS A 270 21.00 -27.98 4.36
C CYS A 270 19.81 -28.73 5.00
N LYS A 271 20.05 -29.42 6.13
CA LYS A 271 18.98 -30.11 6.86
C LYS A 271 17.90 -29.13 7.35
N LEU A 272 16.69 -29.66 7.55
CA LEU A 272 15.64 -28.96 8.29
C LEU A 272 15.90 -29.13 9.80
N LEU A 273 15.81 -28.03 10.56
CA LEU A 273 15.81 -28.09 12.01
C LEU A 273 14.40 -27.82 12.51
N SER A 274 13.90 -28.72 13.37
CA SER A 274 12.57 -28.62 13.96
C SER A 274 12.64 -28.13 15.39
N SER A 275 11.74 -27.22 15.77
CA SER A 275 11.48 -26.94 17.19
C SER A 275 10.64 -28.07 17.78
N LYS A 276 11.10 -28.63 18.89
CA LYS A 276 10.37 -29.64 19.64
C LYS A 276 9.41 -28.96 20.60
N LEU A 277 8.28 -28.49 20.09
CA LEU A 277 7.25 -27.83 20.90
C LEU A 277 6.36 -28.87 21.60
N PRO A 278 6.02 -28.69 22.89
CA PRO A 278 5.08 -29.57 23.58
C PRO A 278 3.65 -29.38 23.06
N ALA A 279 3.07 -30.45 22.50
CA ALA A 279 1.77 -30.40 21.82
C ALA A 279 0.56 -30.25 22.77
N THR A 280 0.70 -30.58 24.04
CA THR A 280 -0.39 -30.65 25.03
C THR A 280 -0.36 -29.56 26.09
N GLN A 281 0.69 -28.73 26.13
CA GLN A 281 0.82 -27.67 27.12
C GLN A 281 -0.13 -26.52 26.78
N ASP A 282 -1.07 -26.21 27.67
CA ASP A 282 -1.86 -24.98 27.53
C ASP A 282 -0.92 -23.79 27.71
N LEU A 283 -0.74 -23.01 26.64
CA LEU A 283 0.01 -21.76 26.65
C LEU A 283 -0.86 -20.65 27.23
N LYS A 284 -1.39 -20.88 28.42
CA LYS A 284 -2.03 -19.82 29.18
C LYS A 284 -0.91 -18.84 29.55
N ASP A 285 -0.98 -17.65 28.97
CA ASP A 285 -0.16 -16.51 29.39
C ASP A 285 1.32 -16.67 29.07
N SER A 286 1.65 -17.50 28.08
CA SER A 286 3.02 -17.74 27.65
C SER A 286 3.13 -17.97 26.15
N PHE A 287 4.33 -17.86 25.63
CA PHE A 287 4.66 -18.13 24.22
C PHE A 287 6.06 -18.71 24.12
N PHE A 288 6.36 -19.33 22.98
CA PHE A 288 7.67 -19.91 22.72
C PHE A 288 8.56 -18.93 21.96
N LEU A 289 9.85 -18.96 22.29
CA LEU A 289 10.95 -18.35 21.56
C LEU A 289 11.95 -19.43 21.19
N VAL A 290 12.80 -19.14 20.21
CA VAL A 290 13.87 -20.06 19.81
C VAL A 290 15.21 -19.34 19.73
N SER A 291 16.30 -20.10 19.93
CA SER A 291 17.64 -19.64 19.60
C SER A 291 18.46 -20.78 19.01
N LEU A 292 19.37 -20.44 18.08
CA LEU A 292 20.29 -21.40 17.47
C LEU A 292 21.57 -21.47 18.30
N THR A 293 21.94 -22.67 18.71
CA THR A 293 23.16 -22.96 19.50
C THR A 293 23.96 -24.08 18.85
N GLY A 294 25.23 -24.18 19.21
CA GLY A 294 26.15 -25.18 18.65
C GLY A 294 27.02 -24.63 17.52
N LEU A 295 27.99 -25.45 17.10
CA LEU A 295 28.93 -25.12 16.03
C LEU A 295 28.34 -25.47 14.66
N THR A 296 28.93 -24.91 13.61
CA THR A 296 28.54 -25.19 12.22
C THR A 296 28.55 -26.69 11.94
N GLY A 297 27.43 -27.24 11.47
CA GLY A 297 27.21 -28.67 11.24
C GLY A 297 26.56 -29.44 12.40
N SER A 298 26.68 -28.95 13.63
CA SER A 298 26.09 -29.53 14.84
C SER A 298 25.07 -28.60 15.51
N GLU A 299 24.41 -27.76 14.74
CA GLU A 299 23.49 -26.76 15.27
C GLU A 299 22.24 -27.40 15.84
N THR A 300 21.77 -26.86 16.96
CA THR A 300 20.55 -27.28 17.65
C THR A 300 19.68 -26.06 17.98
N LEU A 301 18.38 -26.24 17.84
CA LEU A 301 17.39 -25.21 18.15
C LEU A 301 16.94 -25.37 19.61
N GLN A 302 17.24 -24.37 20.43
CA GLN A 302 16.76 -24.29 21.82
C GLN A 302 15.40 -23.62 21.83
N VAL A 303 14.46 -24.17 22.59
CA VAL A 303 13.12 -23.60 22.78
C VAL A 303 13.05 -22.99 24.18
N HIS A 304 12.67 -21.72 24.24
CA HIS A 304 12.47 -20.98 25.49
C HIS A 304 10.98 -20.69 25.67
N GLN A 305 10.49 -20.68 26.91
CA GLN A 305 9.13 -20.28 27.22
C GLN A 305 9.16 -18.93 27.93
N ALA A 306 8.46 -17.95 27.37
CA ALA A 306 8.36 -16.59 27.91
C ALA A 306 6.93 -16.31 28.43
N SER A 307 6.81 -15.43 29.43
CA SER A 307 5.53 -15.06 30.02
C SER A 307 4.97 -13.77 29.43
N VAL A 308 3.65 -13.74 29.20
CA VAL A 308 2.87 -12.56 28.80
C VAL A 308 2.67 -11.61 29.99
N LEU A 309 2.85 -12.07 31.23
CA LEU A 309 2.54 -11.31 32.45
C LEU A 309 3.71 -10.51 33.03
N LEU A 310 4.95 -10.83 32.65
CA LEU A 310 6.15 -10.19 33.19
C LEU A 310 6.72 -9.20 32.18
N ARG A 311 6.62 -7.90 32.47
CA ARG A 311 7.06 -6.81 31.58
C ARG A 311 8.53 -6.42 31.74
N GLU A 312 9.11 -6.64 32.93
CA GLU A 312 10.43 -6.11 33.31
C GLU A 312 11.54 -7.19 33.32
N ASP A 313 11.18 -8.47 33.45
CA ASP A 313 12.15 -9.59 33.54
C ASP A 313 12.25 -10.45 32.27
N ASN A 314 11.55 -10.09 31.19
CA ASN A 314 11.57 -10.90 29.97
C ASN A 314 12.90 -10.71 29.21
N ILE A 315 13.50 -11.83 28.81
CA ILE A 315 14.68 -11.89 27.95
C ILE A 315 14.42 -11.04 26.70
N PRO A 316 15.31 -10.08 26.34
CA PRO A 316 15.13 -9.30 25.12
C PRO A 316 15.13 -10.25 23.92
N PHE A 317 14.13 -10.10 23.06
CA PHE A 317 13.97 -10.94 21.88
C PHE A 317 13.49 -10.14 20.68
N VAL A 318 13.73 -10.69 19.49
CA VAL A 318 13.23 -10.19 18.21
C VAL A 318 12.02 -10.99 17.76
N ALA A 319 10.95 -10.34 17.32
CA ALA A 319 9.89 -11.03 16.58
C ALA A 319 10.04 -10.74 15.08
N PHE A 320 10.01 -11.79 14.27
CA PHE A 320 9.97 -11.67 12.82
C PHE A 320 8.52 -11.65 12.35
N SER A 321 8.14 -10.59 11.64
CA SER A 321 6.86 -10.48 10.95
C SER A 321 7.10 -10.76 9.47
N HIS A 322 6.47 -11.80 8.91
CA HIS A 322 6.73 -12.23 7.53
C HIS A 322 5.51 -12.81 6.83
N VAL A 323 5.62 -12.85 5.51
CA VAL A 323 4.67 -13.55 4.64
C VAL A 323 5.07 -15.02 4.61
N ARG A 324 4.28 -15.94 5.17
CA ARG A 324 4.57 -17.40 5.16
C ARG A 324 4.89 -17.95 3.76
N ALA A 325 4.20 -17.45 2.74
CA ALA A 325 4.40 -17.83 1.35
C ALA A 325 5.77 -17.42 0.77
N ASP A 326 6.49 -16.50 1.40
CA ASP A 326 7.82 -16.04 0.97
C ASP A 326 8.95 -17.00 1.40
N GLY A 327 8.62 -18.26 1.69
CA GLY A 327 9.58 -19.32 1.97
C GLY A 327 9.99 -19.48 3.43
N LEU A 328 9.33 -18.78 4.36
CA LEU A 328 9.51 -18.93 5.81
C LEU A 328 8.32 -19.63 6.48
N GLY A 329 7.44 -20.27 5.70
CA GLY A 329 6.30 -21.05 6.18
C GLY A 329 6.51 -22.56 6.00
N SER A 330 6.02 -23.34 6.96
CA SER A 330 5.91 -24.81 6.85
C SER A 330 4.54 -25.28 7.37
N SER A 331 3.78 -26.01 6.54
CA SER A 331 2.44 -26.51 6.93
C SER A 331 2.48 -27.81 7.73
N GLU A 332 3.47 -28.67 7.47
CA GLU A 332 3.50 -30.05 7.98
C GLU A 332 4.39 -30.22 9.22
N SER A 333 5.25 -29.25 9.52
CA SER A 333 6.19 -29.35 10.62
C SER A 333 6.60 -27.98 11.16
N ASN A 334 6.95 -27.90 12.45
CA ASN A 334 7.59 -26.72 13.02
C ASN A 334 9.09 -26.70 12.68
N SER A 335 9.43 -26.62 11.40
CA SER A 335 10.81 -26.70 10.92
C SER A 335 11.12 -25.69 9.81
N LEU A 336 12.39 -25.30 9.74
CA LEU A 336 12.95 -24.46 8.67
C LEU A 336 14.35 -24.98 8.28
N PRO A 337 14.83 -24.70 7.06
CA PRO A 337 16.21 -24.97 6.66
C PRO A 337 17.21 -24.31 7.62
N THR A 338 18.28 -25.01 7.99
CA THR A 338 19.34 -24.47 8.85
C THR A 338 19.83 -23.10 8.35
N CYS A 339 20.00 -22.91 7.03
CA CYS A 339 20.43 -21.63 6.47
C CYS A 339 19.46 -20.47 6.77
N GLN A 340 18.13 -20.73 6.79
CA GLN A 340 17.14 -19.71 7.14
C GLN A 340 17.23 -19.37 8.63
N ILE A 341 17.34 -20.39 9.48
CA ILE A 341 17.43 -20.20 10.94
C ILE A 341 18.72 -19.45 11.30
N SER A 342 19.85 -19.79 10.67
CA SER A 342 21.12 -19.08 10.84
C SER A 342 21.00 -17.62 10.42
N LEU A 343 20.32 -17.33 9.31
CA LEU A 343 20.07 -15.96 8.85
C LEU A 343 19.21 -15.18 9.85
N LEU A 344 18.11 -15.77 10.34
CA LEU A 344 17.25 -15.16 11.35
C LEU A 344 18.01 -14.93 12.66
N GLN A 345 18.81 -15.89 13.12
CA GLN A 345 19.63 -15.74 14.31
C GLN A 345 20.65 -14.61 14.15
N GLN A 346 21.32 -14.52 12.99
CA GLN A 346 22.26 -13.45 12.69
C GLN A 346 21.56 -12.08 12.73
N MET A 347 20.41 -11.94 12.08
CA MET A 347 19.61 -10.71 12.11
C MET A 347 19.19 -10.34 13.54
N SER A 348 18.80 -11.33 14.34
CA SER A 348 18.43 -11.13 15.75
C SER A 348 19.61 -10.58 16.57
N ASN A 349 20.78 -11.21 16.42
CA ASN A 349 22.01 -10.80 17.11
C ASN A 349 22.46 -9.40 16.70
N GLN A 350 22.36 -9.06 15.41
CA GLN A 350 22.74 -7.75 14.87
C GLN A 350 21.87 -6.60 15.40
N LEU A 351 20.59 -6.86 15.72
CA LEU A 351 19.71 -5.87 16.34
C LEU A 351 20.06 -5.60 17.82
N PHE A 352 20.84 -6.48 18.45
CA PHE A 352 21.23 -6.40 19.85
C PHE A 352 22.72 -6.73 20.04
N PRO A 353 23.65 -5.92 19.50
CA PRO A 353 25.08 -6.24 19.49
C PRO A 353 25.69 -6.31 20.90
N THR A 354 25.10 -5.64 21.88
CA THR A 354 25.58 -5.59 23.28
C THR A 354 24.89 -6.60 24.20
N ALA A 355 23.87 -7.32 23.73
CA ALA A 355 23.15 -8.29 24.54
C ALA A 355 23.88 -9.65 24.57
N PRO A 356 23.66 -10.48 25.61
CA PRO A 356 24.12 -11.87 25.62
C PRO A 356 23.62 -12.62 24.38
N GLN A 357 24.54 -13.29 23.69
CA GLN A 357 24.26 -14.04 22.47
C GLN A 357 24.15 -15.54 22.75
N PRO A 358 23.33 -16.30 21.99
CA PRO A 358 22.44 -15.83 20.92
C PRO A 358 21.18 -15.14 21.46
N VAL A 359 20.76 -14.05 20.82
CA VAL A 359 19.52 -13.34 21.17
C VAL A 359 18.32 -14.16 20.69
N PRO A 360 17.42 -14.59 21.59
CA PRO A 360 16.25 -15.37 21.19
C PRO A 360 15.36 -14.61 20.21
N PHE A 361 14.64 -15.36 19.37
CA PHE A 361 13.70 -14.77 18.43
C PHE A 361 12.41 -15.58 18.32
N TYR A 362 11.37 -14.91 17.82
CA TYR A 362 10.09 -15.49 17.46
C TYR A 362 9.93 -15.52 15.94
N VAL A 363 9.50 -16.66 15.42
CA VAL A 363 8.95 -16.80 14.06
C VAL A 363 7.82 -17.83 14.14
N ASP A 364 6.67 -17.51 13.56
CA ASP A 364 5.43 -18.29 13.74
C ASP A 364 5.62 -19.79 13.46
N THR A 365 6.42 -20.10 12.44
CA THR A 365 6.65 -21.45 11.93
C THR A 365 7.43 -22.30 12.93
N LEU A 366 8.29 -21.72 13.77
CA LEU A 366 9.03 -22.44 14.80
C LEU A 366 8.41 -22.31 16.19
N CYS A 367 7.53 -21.32 16.43
CA CYS A 367 7.04 -21.02 17.77
C CYS A 367 5.55 -21.34 17.99
N VAL A 368 4.78 -21.62 16.93
CA VAL A 368 3.35 -21.94 17.04
C VAL A 368 3.13 -23.46 16.87
N PRO A 369 2.60 -24.18 17.87
CA PRO A 369 2.31 -25.61 17.75
C PRO A 369 1.38 -25.94 16.57
N LEU A 370 1.56 -27.13 15.97
CA LEU A 370 0.80 -27.53 14.76
C LEU A 370 -0.69 -27.74 14.98
N GLY A 371 -1.11 -28.07 16.21
CA GLY A 371 -2.51 -28.39 16.52
C GLY A 371 -2.87 -28.34 17.99
N GLY A 372 -4.09 -28.78 18.29
CA GLY A 372 -4.59 -28.93 19.67
C GLY A 372 -4.94 -27.63 20.39
N SER A 373 -5.08 -27.72 21.71
CA SER A 373 -5.27 -26.57 22.61
C SER A 373 -4.07 -25.64 22.59
N ALA A 374 -2.84 -26.19 22.52
CA ALA A 374 -1.60 -25.42 22.50
C ALA A 374 -1.56 -24.44 21.31
N LYS A 375 -1.95 -24.86 20.10
CA LYS A 375 -2.06 -23.96 18.93
C LYS A 375 -3.07 -22.85 19.17
N ARG A 376 -4.26 -23.17 19.69
CA ARG A 376 -5.30 -22.17 19.96
C ARG A 376 -4.82 -21.13 20.98
N SER A 377 -4.16 -21.57 22.04
CA SER A 377 -3.56 -20.69 23.04
C SER A 377 -2.42 -19.84 22.47
N ALA A 378 -1.55 -20.41 21.62
CA ALA A 378 -0.50 -19.66 20.92
C ALA A 378 -1.08 -18.56 20.00
N LEU A 379 -2.12 -18.89 19.22
CA LEU A 379 -2.76 -17.92 18.33
C LEU A 379 -3.46 -16.80 19.10
N ARG A 380 -4.11 -17.11 20.22
CA ARG A 380 -4.67 -16.10 21.12
C ARG A 380 -3.60 -15.18 21.70
N ASN A 381 -2.40 -15.70 21.96
CA ASN A 381 -1.31 -14.92 22.53
C ASN A 381 -0.49 -14.16 21.47
N LEU A 382 -0.80 -14.29 20.18
CA LEU A 382 0.04 -13.80 19.09
C LEU A 382 0.32 -12.30 19.20
N GLN A 383 -0.71 -11.47 19.41
CA GLN A 383 -0.55 -10.03 19.55
C GLN A 383 0.42 -9.64 20.69
N TYR A 384 0.44 -10.43 21.76
CA TYR A 384 1.31 -10.17 22.91
C TYR A 384 2.78 -10.46 22.61
N VAL A 385 3.06 -11.44 21.74
CA VAL A 385 4.43 -11.69 21.27
C VAL A 385 5.02 -10.43 20.66
N PHE A 386 4.30 -9.80 19.74
CA PHE A 386 4.77 -8.59 19.05
C PHE A 386 4.77 -7.36 19.97
N LYS A 387 3.77 -7.25 20.86
CA LYS A 387 3.71 -6.18 21.87
C LYS A 387 4.88 -6.22 22.87
N PHE A 388 5.37 -7.41 23.20
CA PHE A 388 6.48 -7.60 24.15
C PHE A 388 7.84 -7.80 23.49
N ALA A 389 7.88 -8.03 22.18
CA ALA A 389 9.13 -8.03 21.43
C ALA A 389 9.82 -6.69 21.61
N ARG A 390 11.13 -6.73 21.90
CA ARG A 390 11.91 -5.50 22.07
C ARG A 390 12.19 -4.84 20.72
N LYS A 391 12.26 -5.65 19.65
CA LYS A 391 12.32 -5.24 18.25
C LYS A 391 11.45 -6.18 17.42
N VAL A 392 10.73 -5.63 16.45
CA VAL A 392 10.05 -6.40 15.41
C VAL A 392 10.72 -6.11 14.08
N LEU A 393 11.19 -7.16 13.39
CA LEU A 393 11.78 -7.05 12.07
C LEU A 393 10.83 -7.63 11.03
N VAL A 394 10.36 -6.77 10.13
CA VAL A 394 9.51 -7.15 9.00
C VAL A 394 10.38 -7.68 7.86
N LEU A 395 10.04 -8.87 7.38
CA LEU A 395 10.66 -9.54 6.24
C LEU A 395 9.64 -9.68 5.11
N ASP A 396 9.81 -8.86 4.08
CA ASP A 396 9.08 -8.95 2.81
C ASP A 396 10.07 -9.30 1.70
N SER A 397 9.70 -10.24 0.82
CA SER A 397 10.56 -10.64 -0.28
C SER A 397 10.92 -9.48 -1.23
N GLY A 398 9.99 -8.55 -1.49
CA GLY A 398 10.25 -7.42 -2.37
C GLY A 398 11.19 -6.40 -1.77
N LEU A 399 10.97 -6.06 -0.50
CA LEU A 399 11.83 -5.11 0.22
C LEU A 399 13.27 -5.64 0.36
N ARG A 400 13.45 -6.94 0.64
CA ARG A 400 14.78 -7.54 0.80
C ARG A 400 15.64 -7.57 -0.46
N HIS A 401 15.06 -7.39 -1.64
CA HIS A 401 15.78 -7.27 -2.92
C HIS A 401 15.93 -5.82 -3.38
N THR A 402 15.39 -4.87 -2.63
CA THR A 402 15.43 -3.45 -2.96
C THR A 402 16.38 -2.74 -1.99
N PRO A 403 17.38 -1.97 -2.45
CA PRO A 403 18.14 -1.09 -1.59
C PRO A 403 17.27 0.05 -1.05
N VAL A 404 17.70 0.66 0.05
CA VAL A 404 17.02 1.83 0.60
C VAL A 404 17.12 3.03 -0.35
N GLY A 405 15.96 3.60 -0.71
CA GLY A 405 15.83 4.85 -1.47
C GLY A 405 15.45 6.05 -0.60
N LEU A 406 14.76 7.03 -1.20
CA LEU A 406 14.20 8.18 -0.48
C LEU A 406 13.09 7.77 0.51
N PRO A 407 12.84 8.53 1.60
CA PRO A 407 11.81 8.19 2.59
C PRO A 407 10.43 7.91 1.98
N GLN A 408 9.96 8.76 1.07
CA GLN A 408 8.69 8.59 0.36
C GLN A 408 8.67 7.34 -0.53
N GLU A 409 9.77 7.04 -1.22
CA GLU A 409 9.90 5.84 -2.05
C GLU A 409 9.80 4.59 -1.18
N ASN A 410 10.57 4.55 -0.08
CA ASN A 410 10.57 3.42 0.86
C ASN A 410 9.20 3.19 1.48
N LEU A 411 8.54 4.25 1.95
CA LEU A 411 7.20 4.16 2.50
C LEU A 411 6.21 3.63 1.45
N THR A 412 6.26 4.13 0.21
CA THR A 412 5.40 3.65 -0.88
C THR A 412 5.64 2.17 -1.15
N ARG A 413 6.91 1.73 -1.19
CA ARG A 413 7.27 0.31 -1.36
C ARG A 413 6.73 -0.56 -0.22
N ILE A 414 6.80 -0.09 1.02
CA ILE A 414 6.23 -0.81 2.17
C ILE A 414 4.70 -0.90 2.04
N ARG A 415 4.01 0.20 1.75
CA ARG A 415 2.54 0.24 1.62
C ARG A 415 2.02 -0.72 0.56
N TYR A 416 2.72 -0.87 -0.55
CA TYR A 416 2.31 -1.77 -1.63
C TYR A 416 3.05 -3.12 -1.62
N SER A 417 3.81 -3.42 -0.57
CA SER A 417 4.42 -4.73 -0.35
C SER A 417 3.36 -5.82 -0.15
N LEU A 418 3.74 -7.09 -0.34
CA LEU A 418 2.84 -8.21 -0.06
C LEU A 418 2.52 -8.30 1.44
N TRP A 419 3.46 -7.88 2.28
CA TRP A 419 3.30 -7.81 3.72
C TRP A 419 2.14 -6.90 4.14
N ALA A 420 2.00 -5.68 3.60
CA ALA A 420 0.98 -4.71 4.04
C ALA A 420 -0.48 -5.12 3.70
N LYS A 421 -0.65 -6.08 2.78
CA LYS A 421 -1.98 -6.52 2.29
C LYS A 421 -2.71 -7.46 3.25
N ARG A 422 -2.04 -7.98 4.27
CA ARG A 422 -2.63 -8.95 5.20
C ARG A 422 -3.03 -8.28 6.50
N LEU A 423 -4.14 -8.74 7.10
CA LEU A 423 -4.57 -8.25 8.40
C LEU A 423 -3.53 -8.52 9.49
N TRP A 424 -3.07 -9.76 9.58
CA TRP A 424 -2.22 -10.21 10.69
C TRP A 424 -0.90 -9.45 10.74
N THR A 425 -0.25 -9.22 9.60
CA THR A 425 0.99 -8.44 9.50
C THR A 425 0.82 -6.98 9.95
N VAL A 426 -0.31 -6.35 9.62
CA VAL A 426 -0.67 -5.02 10.11
C VAL A 426 -0.87 -5.04 11.62
N GLN A 427 -1.55 -6.05 12.16
CA GLN A 427 -1.73 -6.19 13.61
C GLN A 427 -0.39 -6.36 14.34
N GLU A 428 0.49 -7.21 13.82
CA GLU A 428 1.84 -7.45 14.36
C GLU A 428 2.63 -6.15 14.47
N CYS A 429 2.56 -5.28 13.45
CA CYS A 429 3.21 -3.96 13.48
C CYS A 429 2.52 -2.98 14.44
N ALA A 430 1.19 -2.90 14.41
CA ALA A 430 0.43 -1.90 15.15
C ALA A 430 0.58 -2.01 16.67
N VAL A 431 0.71 -3.24 17.20
CA VAL A 431 0.87 -3.48 18.65
C VAL A 431 2.32 -3.38 19.12
N SER A 432 3.26 -3.28 18.19
CA SER A 432 4.70 -3.31 18.47
C SER A 432 5.23 -1.95 18.93
N ARG A 433 6.25 -1.98 19.79
CA ARG A 433 6.92 -0.76 20.28
C ARG A 433 7.95 -0.21 19.30
N ASP A 434 8.59 -1.09 18.54
CA ASP A 434 9.75 -0.76 17.73
C ASP A 434 9.77 -1.70 16.51
N VAL A 435 9.37 -1.16 15.36
CA VAL A 435 9.23 -1.92 14.11
C VAL A 435 10.24 -1.40 13.11
N SER A 436 10.98 -2.34 12.52
CA SER A 436 11.90 -2.07 11.43
C SER A 436 11.60 -2.96 10.23
N PHE A 437 11.91 -2.47 9.02
CA PHE A 437 11.78 -3.21 7.76
C PHE A 437 13.15 -3.59 7.22
N ARG A 438 13.35 -4.86 6.85
CA ARG A 438 14.61 -5.29 6.21
C ARG A 438 14.58 -4.98 4.72
N PHE A 439 15.43 -4.06 4.30
CA PHE A 439 15.80 -3.82 2.90
C PHE A 439 17.05 -4.63 2.53
N LEU A 440 17.47 -4.58 1.26
CA LEU A 440 18.65 -5.29 0.77
C LEU A 440 19.90 -4.99 1.60
N ASP A 441 20.18 -3.71 1.78
CA ASP A 441 21.39 -3.18 2.41
C ASP A 441 21.25 -3.01 3.93
N ARG A 442 20.09 -2.53 4.43
CA ARG A 442 19.92 -2.20 5.86
C ARG A 442 18.49 -2.37 6.39
N ASN A 443 18.35 -2.20 7.71
CA ASN A 443 17.06 -2.14 8.38
C ASN A 443 16.61 -0.67 8.51
N LEU A 444 15.33 -0.39 8.26
CA LEU A 444 14.74 0.94 8.45
C LEU A 444 13.69 0.93 9.56
N SER A 445 13.87 1.78 10.57
CA SER A 445 12.86 2.05 11.61
C SER A 445 11.66 2.76 11.01
N LEU A 446 10.45 2.27 11.28
CA LEU A 446 9.22 2.92 10.82
C LEU A 446 9.08 4.34 11.40
N THR A 447 9.41 4.51 12.67
CA THR A 447 9.34 5.80 13.36
C THR A 447 10.27 6.82 12.72
N ASP A 448 11.53 6.45 12.47
CA ASP A 448 12.52 7.35 11.88
C ASP A 448 12.17 7.68 10.43
N LEU A 449 11.62 6.70 9.70
CA LEU A 449 11.19 6.86 8.32
C LEU A 449 10.00 7.81 8.22
N LEU A 450 8.99 7.69 9.10
CA LEU A 450 7.86 8.61 9.16
C LEU A 450 8.30 10.02 9.57
N ALA A 451 9.18 10.14 10.57
CA ALA A 451 9.72 11.44 11.00
C ALA A 451 10.48 12.15 9.87
N SER A 452 11.28 11.40 9.09
CA SER A 452 11.99 11.94 7.92
C SER A 452 11.00 12.40 6.84
N TYR A 453 9.99 11.58 6.53
CA TYR A 453 8.96 11.91 5.55
C TYR A 453 8.13 13.16 5.94
N ASP A 454 7.85 13.35 7.23
CA ASP A 454 7.11 14.51 7.71
C ASP A 454 7.90 15.81 7.53
N GLN A 455 9.23 15.76 7.69
CA GLN A 455 10.14 16.88 7.50
C GLN A 455 10.40 17.18 6.01
N ASP A 456 10.31 16.18 5.13
CA ASP A 456 10.48 16.36 3.68
C ASP A 456 9.33 17.18 3.08
N GLY A 457 9.64 18.43 2.70
CA GLY A 457 8.68 19.39 2.11
C GLY A 457 8.48 19.25 0.60
N GLU A 458 9.21 18.36 -0.07
CA GLU A 458 9.49 18.46 -1.52
C GLU A 458 8.71 17.52 -2.44
N PHE A 459 7.51 17.04 -2.09
CA PHE A 459 6.69 16.36 -3.11
C PHE A 459 5.20 16.75 -3.15
N PRO A 460 4.90 17.99 -3.56
CA PRO A 460 3.51 18.48 -3.70
C PRO A 460 2.76 17.93 -4.93
N LEU A 461 3.36 17.02 -5.72
CA LEU A 461 2.78 16.55 -6.99
C LEU A 461 2.15 15.16 -6.94
N LEU A 462 2.27 14.46 -5.83
CA LEU A 462 1.50 13.24 -5.59
C LEU A 462 0.57 13.53 -4.41
N ARG A 463 -0.71 13.16 -4.55
CA ARG A 463 -1.77 13.30 -3.52
C ARG A 463 -1.40 12.69 -2.15
N MET A 464 -0.27 11.98 -2.06
CA MET A 464 0.37 11.48 -0.84
C MET A 464 0.59 12.52 0.27
N GLN A 465 0.62 13.83 -0.04
CA GLN A 465 0.72 14.87 0.98
C GLN A 465 -0.46 14.87 1.97
N ALA A 466 -1.62 14.33 1.57
CA ALA A 466 -2.79 14.14 2.43
C ALA A 466 -2.58 13.14 3.60
N LEU A 467 -1.43 12.46 3.65
CA LEU A 467 -1.10 11.48 4.70
C LEU A 467 -0.23 12.04 5.82
N LYS A 468 0.14 13.33 5.78
CA LYS A 468 0.87 13.97 6.89
C LYS A 468 -0.03 14.23 8.10
N ASP A 469 -1.32 14.56 7.89
CA ASP A 469 -2.29 14.53 8.98
C ASP A 469 -2.77 13.10 9.21
N ARG A 470 -2.24 12.49 10.27
CA ARG A 470 -2.54 11.11 10.62
C ARG A 470 -3.62 11.00 11.69
N ASN A 471 -4.16 12.12 12.17
CA ASN A 471 -5.13 12.12 13.26
C ASN A 471 -6.58 12.08 12.76
N LEU A 472 -7.42 11.33 13.46
CA LEU A 472 -8.87 11.34 13.31
C LEU A 472 -9.44 12.65 13.87
N VAL A 473 -10.52 13.13 13.26
CA VAL A 473 -11.19 14.35 13.69
C VAL A 473 -11.77 14.16 15.10
N GLY A 474 -11.38 15.04 16.02
CA GLY A 474 -11.86 15.05 17.40
C GLY A 474 -11.25 13.98 18.31
N PHE A 475 -10.15 13.34 17.91
CA PHE A 475 -9.40 12.40 18.74
C PHE A 475 -8.18 13.08 19.37
N GLY A 476 -8.03 12.96 20.69
CA GLY A 476 -6.81 13.27 21.44
C GLY A 476 -5.93 12.05 21.68
N GLU A 477 -4.78 12.24 22.34
CA GLU A 477 -3.85 11.13 22.68
C GLU A 477 -4.52 10.03 23.49
N GLY A 478 -5.32 10.39 24.50
CA GLY A 478 -6.04 9.42 25.34
C GLY A 478 -7.07 8.58 24.57
N ASP A 479 -7.68 9.13 23.51
CA ASP A 479 -8.62 8.38 22.67
C ASP A 479 -7.91 7.28 21.88
N TYR A 480 -6.66 7.50 21.45
CA TYR A 480 -5.87 6.48 20.77
C TYR A 480 -5.40 5.38 21.72
N GLU A 481 -5.07 5.70 22.96
CA GLU A 481 -4.76 4.69 23.98
C GLU A 481 -5.98 3.79 24.27
N ASP A 482 -7.15 4.40 24.38
CA ASP A 482 -8.42 3.71 24.54
C ASP A 482 -8.79 2.88 23.31
N LEU A 483 -8.52 3.39 22.11
CA LEU A 483 -8.74 2.68 20.86
C LEU A 483 -7.81 1.47 20.75
N ALA A 484 -6.51 1.63 21.03
CA ALA A 484 -5.54 0.53 21.06
C ALA A 484 -5.99 -0.58 22.01
N THR A 485 -6.45 -0.21 23.22
CA THR A 485 -7.02 -1.16 24.18
C THR A 485 -8.26 -1.87 23.61
N SER A 486 -9.16 -1.12 22.96
CA SER A 486 -10.38 -1.68 22.35
C SER A 486 -10.08 -2.64 21.20
N LEU A 487 -9.02 -2.39 20.42
CA LEU A 487 -8.56 -3.27 19.34
C LEU A 487 -7.97 -4.58 19.88
N GLU A 488 -7.19 -4.51 20.96
CA GLU A 488 -6.68 -5.70 21.65
C GLU A 488 -7.84 -6.57 22.17
N LEU A 489 -8.85 -5.94 22.77
CA LEU A 489 -10.05 -6.61 23.25
C LEU A 489 -10.88 -7.25 22.14
N LEU A 490 -11.02 -6.56 20.99
CA LEU A 490 -11.71 -7.11 19.82
C LEU A 490 -10.97 -8.33 19.26
N SER A 491 -9.64 -8.25 19.13
CA SER A 491 -8.82 -9.38 18.71
C SER A 491 -9.02 -10.60 19.62
N ASP A 492 -8.93 -10.39 20.94
CA ASP A 492 -9.15 -11.44 21.93
C ASP A 492 -10.57 -12.03 21.85
N ASP A 493 -11.59 -11.18 21.68
CA ASP A 493 -12.99 -11.60 21.54
C ASP A 493 -13.24 -12.43 20.27
N ILE A 494 -12.64 -12.06 19.13
CA ILE A 494 -12.74 -12.83 17.88
C ILE A 494 -12.17 -14.24 18.07
N HIS A 495 -11.01 -14.37 18.73
CA HIS A 495 -10.39 -15.67 19.02
C HIS A 495 -11.17 -16.48 20.05
N LEU A 496 -11.75 -15.82 21.06
CA LEU A 496 -12.56 -16.46 22.09
C LEU A 496 -13.88 -16.99 21.51
N ALA A 497 -14.56 -16.19 20.69
CA ALA A 497 -15.79 -16.59 20.01
C ALA A 497 -15.56 -17.83 19.13
N GLU A 498 -14.45 -17.88 18.39
CA GLU A 498 -14.09 -19.07 17.61
C GLU A 498 -13.89 -20.31 18.49
N SER A 499 -13.21 -20.15 19.62
CA SER A 499 -12.97 -21.25 20.56
C SER A 499 -14.27 -21.76 21.19
N LEU A 500 -15.20 -20.86 21.52
CA LEU A 500 -16.50 -21.19 22.11
C LEU A 500 -17.47 -21.78 21.10
N ARG A 501 -17.44 -21.35 19.83
CA ARG A 501 -18.33 -21.86 18.77
C ARG A 501 -18.20 -23.39 18.62
N HIS A 502 -17.02 -23.94 18.84
CA HIS A 502 -16.79 -25.40 18.81
C HIS A 502 -17.27 -26.14 20.07
N ALA A 503 -17.51 -25.42 21.17
CA ALA A 503 -17.93 -25.99 22.45
C ALA A 503 -19.45 -25.90 22.68
N ILE A 504 -20.14 -24.95 22.04
CA ILE A 504 -21.59 -24.73 22.16
C ILE A 504 -22.34 -25.77 21.32
N ARG A 505 -23.21 -26.55 21.97
CA ARG A 505 -24.15 -27.48 21.31
C ARG A 505 -25.52 -26.82 21.15
N GLU A 506 -26.21 -27.10 20.05
CA GLU A 506 -27.51 -26.51 19.71
C GLU A 506 -28.60 -26.78 20.77
N GLU A 507 -28.52 -27.94 21.42
CA GLU A 507 -29.52 -28.45 22.37
C GLU A 507 -29.46 -27.79 23.75
N ASP A 508 -28.30 -27.26 24.16
CA ASP A 508 -28.08 -26.76 25.53
C ASP A 508 -28.21 -25.23 25.66
N GLN A 509 -28.07 -24.46 24.57
CA GLN A 509 -27.93 -23.00 24.61
C GLN A 509 -28.46 -22.29 23.34
N HIS A 510 -29.72 -22.52 22.96
CA HIS A 510 -30.31 -22.06 21.69
C HIS A 510 -30.06 -20.57 21.35
N ASN A 511 -30.20 -19.66 22.33
CA ASN A 511 -29.94 -18.23 22.12
C ASN A 511 -28.47 -17.93 21.78
N ILE A 512 -27.53 -18.56 22.50
CA ILE A 512 -26.09 -18.38 22.29
C ILE A 512 -25.67 -19.03 20.96
N TYR A 513 -26.24 -20.18 20.64
CA TYR A 513 -26.03 -20.85 19.36
C TYR A 513 -26.46 -19.96 18.17
N SER A 514 -27.67 -19.40 18.21
CA SER A 514 -28.19 -18.47 17.19
C SER A 514 -27.31 -17.21 17.05
N LEU A 515 -26.92 -16.61 18.17
CA LEU A 515 -26.00 -15.48 18.18
C LEU A 515 -24.64 -15.84 17.57
N SER A 516 -24.12 -17.03 17.90
CA SER A 516 -22.85 -17.51 17.38
C SER A 516 -22.88 -17.72 15.88
N GLN A 517 -23.97 -18.27 15.31
CA GLN A 517 -24.08 -18.54 13.87
C GLN A 517 -24.16 -17.27 13.04
N ALA A 518 -24.81 -16.23 13.57
CA ALA A 518 -24.94 -14.95 12.89
C ALA A 518 -23.65 -14.09 12.90
N CYS A 519 -22.63 -14.50 13.65
CA CYS A 519 -21.36 -13.80 13.73
C CYS A 519 -20.49 -14.09 12.50
N ASP A 520 -20.22 -13.06 11.71
CA ASP A 520 -19.35 -13.11 10.54
C ASP A 520 -17.91 -12.73 10.92
N LYS A 521 -17.07 -13.76 10.97
CA LYS A 521 -15.65 -13.64 11.29
C LYS A 521 -14.88 -12.78 10.29
N SER A 522 -15.22 -12.87 9.01
CA SER A 522 -14.56 -12.08 7.98
C SER A 522 -14.82 -10.60 8.23
N ARG A 523 -16.10 -10.26 8.43
CA ARG A 523 -16.53 -8.89 8.68
C ARG A 523 -15.84 -8.29 9.91
N LEU A 524 -15.78 -9.04 11.01
CA LEU A 524 -15.09 -8.61 12.23
C LEU A 524 -13.59 -8.41 12.04
N ARG A 525 -12.93 -9.28 11.28
CA ARG A 525 -11.52 -9.14 10.91
C ARG A 525 -11.27 -7.90 10.06
N SER A 526 -12.16 -7.60 9.10
CA SER A 526 -12.08 -6.37 8.32
C SER A 526 -12.26 -5.13 9.20
N ILE A 527 -13.19 -5.15 10.16
CA ILE A 527 -13.34 -4.05 11.13
C ILE A 527 -12.10 -3.89 12.00
N LEU A 528 -11.53 -4.99 12.49
CA LEU A 528 -10.26 -4.96 13.24
C LEU A 528 -9.14 -4.35 12.38
N ARG A 529 -9.04 -4.72 11.09
CA ARG A 529 -8.08 -4.11 10.15
C ARG A 529 -8.25 -2.60 10.07
N LEU A 530 -9.48 -2.14 9.81
CA LEU A 530 -9.78 -0.71 9.67
C LEU A 530 -9.43 0.05 10.95
N GLY A 531 -9.75 -0.51 12.12
CA GLY A 531 -9.41 0.11 13.40
C GLY A 531 -7.90 0.17 13.65
N LEU A 532 -7.14 -0.86 13.26
CA LEU A 532 -5.68 -0.85 13.33
C LEU A 532 -5.08 0.20 12.37
N LEU A 533 -5.60 0.31 11.15
CA LEU A 533 -5.16 1.31 10.17
C LEU A 533 -5.57 2.74 10.54
N ALA A 534 -6.61 2.91 11.36
CA ALA A 534 -7.01 4.20 11.90
C ALA A 534 -6.01 4.76 12.94
N MET A 535 -5.09 3.92 13.44
CA MET A 535 -4.02 4.37 14.35
C MET A 535 -3.02 5.28 13.63
N PRO A 536 -2.51 6.37 14.25
CA PRO A 536 -1.63 7.32 13.58
C PRO A 536 -0.37 6.70 12.98
N SER A 537 0.24 5.72 13.63
CA SER A 537 1.44 5.02 13.13
C SER A 537 1.17 4.11 11.94
N MET A 538 -0.08 3.69 11.73
CA MET A 538 -0.48 2.70 10.73
C MET A 538 -1.23 3.30 9.55
N ARG A 539 -1.75 4.52 9.71
CA ARG A 539 -2.56 5.22 8.70
C ARG A 539 -1.87 5.39 7.35
N TYR A 540 -0.55 5.39 7.33
CA TYR A 540 0.18 5.41 6.06
C TYR A 540 -0.10 4.18 5.19
N PHE A 541 -0.38 3.03 5.79
CA PHE A 541 -0.61 1.77 5.08
C PHE A 541 -2.03 1.62 4.54
N SER A 542 -2.94 2.54 4.85
CA SER A 542 -4.35 2.43 4.45
C SER A 542 -4.54 2.68 2.97
N GLU A 543 -5.56 2.08 2.37
CA GLU A 543 -6.07 2.48 1.06
C GLU A 543 -7.07 3.65 1.20
N ALA A 544 -7.33 4.35 0.09
CA ALA A 544 -8.24 5.50 0.11
C ALA A 544 -9.67 5.07 0.52
N ALA A 545 -10.15 3.93 0.02
CA ALA A 545 -11.47 3.41 0.37
C ALA A 545 -11.59 3.05 1.86
N GLU A 546 -10.55 2.44 2.44
CA GLU A 546 -10.52 2.08 3.87
C GLU A 546 -10.65 3.31 4.77
N SER A 547 -10.04 4.44 4.37
CA SER A 547 -10.00 5.65 5.20
C SER A 547 -11.35 6.29 5.46
N ALA A 548 -12.35 6.08 4.57
CA ALA A 548 -13.71 6.60 4.73
C ALA A 548 -14.41 6.04 5.99
N ASP A 549 -13.99 4.87 6.46
CA ASP A 549 -14.63 4.15 7.55
C ASP A 549 -13.95 4.32 8.91
N PHE A 550 -12.78 4.96 8.97
CA PHE A 550 -11.93 4.99 10.16
C PHE A 550 -12.60 5.63 11.37
N GLU A 551 -13.26 6.76 11.20
CA GLU A 551 -13.95 7.42 12.31
C GLU A 551 -15.13 6.59 12.83
N THR A 552 -15.92 6.02 11.91
CA THR A 552 -17.07 5.19 12.25
C THR A 552 -16.63 3.96 13.04
N VAL A 553 -15.56 3.30 12.59
CA VAL A 553 -14.97 2.15 13.28
C VAL A 553 -14.43 2.56 14.64
N ALA A 554 -13.57 3.57 14.70
CA ALA A 554 -12.94 3.99 15.95
C ALA A 554 -13.98 4.38 17.02
N LYS A 555 -14.94 5.26 16.68
CA LYS A 555 -16.03 5.68 17.58
C LYS A 555 -16.94 4.49 17.94
N GLY A 556 -17.17 3.56 17.01
CA GLY A 556 -17.94 2.33 17.25
C GLY A 556 -17.28 1.40 18.27
N LEU A 557 -15.98 1.16 18.14
CA LEU A 557 -15.19 0.34 19.06
C LEU A 557 -15.09 0.99 20.44
N LEU A 558 -14.81 2.30 20.49
CA LEU A 558 -14.74 3.05 21.75
C LEU A 558 -16.05 2.94 22.54
N ARG A 559 -17.21 3.06 21.88
CA ARG A 559 -18.52 2.86 22.53
C ARG A 559 -18.74 1.42 22.98
N SER A 560 -18.41 0.44 22.13
CA SER A 560 -18.65 -0.98 22.40
C SER A 560 -17.82 -1.53 23.57
N TYR A 561 -16.67 -0.93 23.86
CA TYR A 561 -15.76 -1.36 24.94
C TYR A 561 -15.66 -0.40 26.13
N ALA A 562 -16.46 0.68 26.17
CA ALA A 562 -16.34 1.72 27.20
C ALA A 562 -16.37 1.16 28.64
N SER A 563 -17.33 0.29 28.95
CA SER A 563 -17.48 -0.33 30.27
C SER A 563 -16.35 -1.30 30.66
N HIS A 564 -15.63 -1.83 29.67
CA HIS A 564 -14.50 -2.74 29.89
C HIS A 564 -13.19 -2.00 30.13
N ARG A 565 -13.09 -0.72 29.72
CA ARG A 565 -11.92 0.13 29.96
C ARG A 565 -11.92 0.75 31.36
N SER A 566 -13.09 1.15 31.87
CA SER A 566 -13.27 1.78 33.19
C SER A 566 -12.88 0.90 34.40
N ASN A 567 -12.72 -0.42 34.20
CA ASN A 567 -12.36 -1.36 35.27
C ASN A 567 -10.85 -1.52 35.52
N GLY A 568 -10.00 -0.66 34.93
CA GLY A 568 -8.58 -0.58 35.28
C GLY A 568 -7.80 -1.88 35.08
N LEU A 569 -7.38 -2.17 33.84
CA LEU A 569 -6.24 -3.03 33.47
C LEU A 569 -5.73 -4.07 34.50
N LYS A 570 -6.60 -5.03 34.86
CA LYS A 570 -6.17 -6.41 35.06
C LYS A 570 -7.09 -7.27 34.23
N ARG A 571 -6.52 -7.77 33.13
CA ARG A 571 -7.00 -8.88 32.32
C ARG A 571 -8.18 -9.60 32.98
N VAL A 572 -9.40 -9.24 32.61
CA VAL A 572 -10.57 -10.02 33.02
C VAL A 572 -10.33 -11.40 32.42
N PRO A 573 -10.14 -12.46 33.24
CA PRO A 573 -9.80 -13.77 32.73
C PRO A 573 -10.84 -14.18 31.69
N THR A 574 -10.40 -14.68 30.55
CA THR A 574 -11.28 -15.14 29.45
C THR A 574 -12.35 -16.14 29.89
N ALA A 575 -12.16 -16.78 31.05
CA ALA A 575 -13.10 -17.70 31.70
C ALA A 575 -14.30 -17.01 32.37
N SER A 576 -14.33 -15.67 32.52
CA SER A 576 -15.42 -14.94 33.18
C SER A 576 -16.31 -14.12 32.24
N ARG A 577 -16.12 -14.22 30.92
CA ARG A 577 -16.99 -13.53 29.95
C ARG A 577 -18.21 -14.40 29.64
N ASN A 578 -19.39 -13.91 30.01
CA ASN A 578 -20.66 -14.49 29.59
C ASN A 578 -20.67 -14.62 28.05
N PRO A 579 -20.77 -15.83 27.47
CA PRO A 579 -20.75 -16.03 26.02
C PRO A 579 -21.84 -15.24 25.29
N GLU A 580 -23.00 -15.07 25.91
CA GLU A 580 -24.10 -14.29 25.33
C GLU A 580 -23.71 -12.82 25.17
N GLU A 581 -23.08 -12.23 26.19
CA GLU A 581 -22.62 -10.85 26.16
C GLU A 581 -21.50 -10.64 25.13
N LEU A 582 -20.58 -11.62 25.02
CA LEU A 582 -19.55 -11.63 23.99
C LEU A 582 -20.17 -11.55 22.58
N TYR A 583 -21.10 -12.45 22.25
CA TYR A 583 -21.68 -12.48 20.90
C TYR A 583 -22.59 -11.28 20.63
N ARG A 584 -23.30 -10.73 21.62
CA ARG A 584 -24.05 -9.48 21.47
C ARG A 584 -23.12 -8.32 21.12
N ARG A 585 -22.02 -8.17 21.85
CA ARG A 585 -21.02 -7.13 21.55
C ARG A 585 -20.44 -7.29 20.15
N LEU A 586 -20.04 -8.50 19.77
CA LEU A 586 -19.53 -8.77 18.43
C LEU A 586 -20.56 -8.45 17.34
N ARG A 587 -21.84 -8.75 17.55
CA ARG A 587 -22.93 -8.35 16.64
C ARG A 587 -23.04 -6.83 16.51
N THR A 588 -22.99 -6.10 17.62
CA THR A 588 -23.05 -4.62 17.60
C THR A 588 -21.90 -4.04 16.77
N ILE A 589 -20.69 -4.57 16.93
CA ILE A 589 -19.52 -4.16 16.15
C ILE A 589 -19.71 -4.52 14.67
N GLN A 590 -20.14 -5.74 14.37
CA GLN A 590 -20.39 -6.20 13.00
C GLN A 590 -21.46 -5.38 12.27
N ALA A 591 -22.43 -4.83 13.00
CA ALA A 591 -23.53 -4.02 12.48
C ALA A 591 -23.14 -2.57 12.16
N LEU A 592 -21.88 -2.17 12.39
CA LEU A 592 -21.39 -0.86 11.94
C LEU A 592 -21.60 -0.71 10.43
N HIS A 593 -22.21 0.40 10.03
CA HIS A 593 -22.43 0.73 8.63
C HIS A 593 -21.13 1.28 8.04
N LEU A 594 -20.51 0.52 7.14
CA LEU A 594 -19.22 0.84 6.55
C LEU A 594 -19.35 0.90 5.03
N VAL A 595 -18.64 1.84 4.41
CA VAL A 595 -18.68 2.12 2.97
C VAL A 595 -17.78 1.15 2.18
N SER A 596 -16.68 0.70 2.78
CA SER A 596 -15.61 -0.03 2.08
C SER A 596 -15.74 -1.55 2.06
N ILE A 597 -16.70 -2.15 2.79
CA ILE A 597 -16.76 -3.61 3.04
C ILE A 597 -18.13 -4.20 2.76
#